data_AF-A0A2W4B2U0-F1
#
_entry.id   AF-A0A2W4B2U0-F1
#
_cell.length_a   1.000
_cell.length_b   1.000
_cell.length_c   1.000
_cell.angle_alpha   90.00
_cell.angle_beta   90.00
_cell.angle_gamma   90.00
#
_symmetry.space_group_name_H-M   'P 1'
#
loop_
_entity.id
_entity.type
_entity.pdbx_description
1 polymer ?
#
loop_
_entity_poly.entity_id
_entity_poly.type
_entity_poly.pdbx_seq_one_letter_code
_entity_poly.pdbx_strand_id
1 'polypeptide(L)'
;MARPTKDGLDYFPFDVDMFEDEKIEAIAGEFGIKGELAVVKLLCAVYKKGYFIVWNDLTKATLLKRLPGMSKELLDQIVIRLVTWEFFHEDLFNSAKVLTSKNIQAIYFEATKRRKTPKPTKYVINDNNKCILKEVNANINTQSKVKETKVNKSKVNNKKQEKDFVDELSSSYQFIEQSFGSDKLGELIAYYSENVSPATPVNITDLEYDLNDFNGDLELMKDAVNICARENKRTYNYFSGILKRWRAAGVKTHDDYLDSERKWQEEKQASPKQSYYRQPVRQETMPDWVDNPTPEAKLSPEEQAALDAQIAAWEAKKK
;
A
#
# COMPACT_ATOMS: atom_id res chain seq x y z
N MET A 1 -2.81 14.68 -16.60
CA MET A 1 -3.76 15.31 -15.65
C MET A 1 -3.47 14.79 -14.25
N ALA A 2 -3.59 15.62 -13.20
CA ALA A 2 -3.44 15.17 -11.82
C ALA A 2 -4.59 14.21 -11.45
N ARG A 3 -4.28 13.14 -10.72
CA ARG A 3 -5.29 12.17 -10.26
C ARG A 3 -6.22 12.87 -9.26
N PRO A 4 -7.56 12.78 -9.43
CA PRO A 4 -8.49 13.30 -8.43
C PRO A 4 -8.21 12.71 -7.05
N THR A 5 -8.19 13.55 -6.02
CA THR A 5 -8.06 13.11 -4.63
C THR A 5 -9.31 12.35 -4.22
N LYS A 6 -9.13 11.14 -3.68
CA LYS A 6 -10.23 10.33 -3.17
C LYS A 6 -10.56 10.74 -1.73
N ASP A 7 -11.82 11.09 -1.48
CA ASP A 7 -12.29 11.43 -0.13
C ASP A 7 -12.49 10.18 0.74
N GLY A 8 -12.99 9.08 0.16
CA GLY A 8 -13.26 7.83 0.89
C GLY A 8 -12.09 6.84 0.99
N LEU A 9 -12.41 5.65 1.48
CA LEU A 9 -11.56 4.47 1.52
C LEU A 9 -12.03 3.45 0.47
N ASP A 10 -11.09 2.77 -0.18
CA ASP A 10 -11.38 1.65 -1.10
C ASP A 10 -11.59 0.33 -0.34
N TYR A 11 -10.98 0.21 0.85
CA TYR A 11 -11.07 -0.90 1.78
C TYR A 11 -11.02 -0.36 3.21
N PHE A 12 -11.57 -1.09 4.17
CA PHE A 12 -11.49 -0.76 5.60
C PHE A 12 -11.18 -2.04 6.38
N PRO A 13 -10.53 -1.94 7.56
CA PRO A 13 -10.33 -3.09 8.44
C PRO A 13 -11.68 -3.59 8.93
N PHE A 14 -11.90 -4.90 8.81
CA PHE A 14 -13.12 -5.57 9.23
C PHE A 14 -12.72 -6.65 10.23
N ASP A 15 -13.18 -6.49 11.46
CA ASP A 15 -12.84 -7.39 12.56
C ASP A 15 -13.48 -8.77 12.35
N VAL A 16 -12.75 -9.82 12.71
CA VAL A 16 -13.17 -11.21 12.47
C VAL A 16 -14.36 -11.58 13.36
N ASP A 17 -14.38 -11.03 14.56
CA ASP A 17 -15.38 -11.14 15.63
C ASP A 17 -16.49 -10.08 15.54
N MET A 18 -16.56 -9.29 14.45
CA MET A 18 -17.61 -8.26 14.29
C MET A 18 -19.03 -8.82 14.40
N PHE A 19 -19.25 -10.08 13.98
CA PHE A 19 -20.58 -10.69 14.08
C PHE A 19 -20.90 -11.19 15.50
N GLU A 20 -19.89 -11.33 16.35
CA GLU A 20 -19.99 -11.76 17.75
C GLU A 20 -20.10 -10.56 18.71
N ASP A 21 -19.98 -9.33 18.20
CA ASP A 21 -20.22 -8.11 18.98
C ASP A 21 -21.67 -8.09 19.48
N GLU A 22 -21.88 -7.88 20.79
CA GLU A 22 -23.20 -7.87 21.45
C GLU A 22 -24.23 -6.98 20.72
N LYS A 23 -23.76 -5.84 20.19
CA LYS A 23 -24.60 -4.88 19.44
C LYS A 23 -25.04 -5.41 18.08
N ILE A 24 -24.16 -6.12 17.38
CA ILE A 24 -24.44 -6.68 16.05
C ILE A 24 -25.23 -7.98 16.19
N GLU A 25 -24.92 -8.79 17.19
CA GLU A 25 -25.67 -9.99 17.54
C GLU A 25 -27.12 -9.66 17.93
N ALA A 26 -27.34 -8.58 18.68
CA ALA A 26 -28.68 -8.09 18.96
C ALA A 26 -29.44 -7.68 17.68
N ILE A 27 -28.75 -7.11 16.67
CA ILE A 27 -29.39 -6.68 15.40
C ILE A 27 -29.74 -7.95 14.61
N ALA A 28 -28.84 -8.93 14.63
CA ALA A 28 -29.05 -10.24 14.03
C ALA A 28 -30.24 -10.96 14.68
N GLY A 29 -30.41 -10.85 16.00
CA GLY A 29 -31.58 -11.38 16.71
C GLY A 29 -32.91 -10.78 16.24
N GLU A 30 -32.97 -9.46 16.04
CA GLU A 30 -34.21 -8.77 15.61
C GLU A 30 -34.50 -8.90 14.10
N PHE A 31 -33.47 -8.77 13.26
CA PHE A 31 -33.63 -8.64 11.80
C PHE A 31 -33.01 -9.79 11.01
N GLY A 32 -32.41 -10.77 11.69
CA GLY A 32 -31.72 -11.90 11.08
C GLY A 32 -30.52 -11.48 10.24
N ILE A 33 -30.22 -12.31 9.24
CA ILE A 33 -29.14 -12.10 8.24
C ILE A 33 -29.29 -10.75 7.51
N LYS A 34 -30.52 -10.24 7.38
CA LYS A 34 -30.77 -8.93 6.74
C LYS A 34 -30.20 -7.78 7.58
N GLY A 35 -30.23 -7.91 8.92
CA GLY A 35 -29.66 -6.96 9.86
C GLY A 35 -28.14 -6.88 9.74
N GLU A 36 -27.47 -8.02 9.85
CA GLU A 36 -26.01 -8.13 9.69
C GLU A 36 -25.55 -7.56 8.34
N LEU A 37 -26.23 -7.95 7.25
CA LEU A 37 -25.90 -7.47 5.92
C LEU A 37 -26.10 -5.95 5.79
N ALA A 38 -27.13 -5.39 6.44
CA ALA A 38 -27.36 -3.95 6.47
C ALA A 38 -26.21 -3.21 7.16
N VAL A 39 -25.75 -3.69 8.31
CA VAL A 39 -24.64 -3.12 9.08
C VAL A 39 -23.37 -3.06 8.22
N VAL A 40 -23.00 -4.18 7.60
CA VAL A 40 -21.81 -4.25 6.73
C VAL A 40 -21.92 -3.29 5.55
N LYS A 41 -23.09 -3.22 4.88
CA LYS A 41 -23.29 -2.30 3.75
C LYS A 41 -23.33 -0.84 4.18
N LEU A 42 -23.83 -0.53 5.38
CA LEU A 42 -23.80 0.81 5.97
C LEU A 42 -22.36 1.25 6.23
N LEU A 43 -21.54 0.41 6.88
CA LEU A 43 -20.11 0.65 7.07
C LEU A 43 -19.41 0.92 5.73
N CYS A 44 -19.64 0.08 4.71
CA CYS A 44 -19.12 0.31 3.36
C CYS A 44 -19.55 1.67 2.78
N ALA A 45 -20.79 2.10 3.00
CA ALA A 45 -21.30 3.37 2.50
C ALA A 45 -20.69 4.58 3.22
N VAL A 46 -20.48 4.46 4.54
CA VAL A 46 -19.78 5.46 5.36
C VAL A 46 -18.34 5.61 4.88
N TYR A 47 -17.57 4.52 4.84
CA TYR A 47 -16.16 4.56 4.47
C TYR A 47 -15.91 4.98 3.02
N LYS A 48 -16.84 4.70 2.10
CA LYS A 48 -16.76 5.19 0.73
C LYS A 48 -16.87 6.72 0.63
N LYS A 49 -17.50 7.38 1.59
CA LYS A 49 -17.61 8.85 1.66
C LYS A 49 -16.62 9.48 2.64
N GLY A 50 -16.07 8.72 3.58
CA GLY A 50 -15.11 9.20 4.56
C GLY A 50 -15.28 8.51 5.90
N TYR A 51 -15.64 9.29 6.92
CA TYR A 51 -15.87 8.85 8.30
C TYR A 51 -17.31 9.11 8.76
N PHE A 52 -18.14 9.67 7.90
CA PHE A 52 -19.56 9.89 8.15
C PHE A 52 -20.35 9.85 6.85
N ILE A 53 -21.66 9.63 6.98
CA ILE A 53 -22.62 9.79 5.89
C ILE A 53 -23.85 10.53 6.39
N VAL A 54 -24.33 11.48 5.58
CA VAL A 54 -25.62 12.13 5.84
C VAL A 54 -26.74 11.17 5.43
N TRP A 55 -27.67 10.93 6.35
CA TRP A 55 -28.79 10.02 6.21
C TRP A 55 -29.98 10.71 5.52
N ASN A 56 -29.91 10.76 4.19
CA ASN A 56 -30.93 11.35 3.32
C ASN A 56 -31.70 10.28 2.53
N ASP A 57 -32.85 10.63 1.95
CA ASP A 57 -33.63 9.71 1.12
C ASP A 57 -32.82 9.16 -0.07
N LEU A 58 -31.92 9.98 -0.63
CA LEU A 58 -31.02 9.55 -1.69
C LEU A 58 -30.01 8.49 -1.21
N THR A 59 -29.46 8.62 0.00
CA THR A 59 -28.53 7.61 0.53
C THR A 59 -29.26 6.30 0.85
N LYS A 60 -30.50 6.40 1.38
CA LYS A 60 -31.38 5.24 1.58
C LYS A 60 -31.64 4.52 0.26
N ALA A 61 -32.06 5.23 -0.78
CA ALA A 61 -32.32 4.65 -2.10
C ALA A 61 -31.06 3.96 -2.70
N THR A 62 -29.88 4.58 -2.54
CA THR A 62 -28.63 3.95 -3.01
C THR A 62 -28.25 2.69 -2.25
N LEU A 63 -28.60 2.60 -0.96
CA LEU A 63 -28.39 1.41 -0.14
C LEU A 63 -29.40 0.31 -0.49
N LEU A 64 -30.68 0.65 -0.67
CA LEU A 64 -31.73 -0.29 -1.06
C LEU A 64 -31.42 -1.00 -2.38
N LYS A 65 -30.86 -0.28 -3.38
CA LYS A 65 -30.39 -0.92 -4.63
C LYS A 65 -29.33 -2.02 -4.38
N ARG A 66 -28.52 -1.88 -3.33
CA ARG A 66 -27.45 -2.84 -2.97
C ARG A 66 -27.92 -3.94 -2.03
N LEU A 67 -29.13 -3.81 -1.47
CA LEU A 67 -29.72 -4.69 -0.48
C LEU A 67 -31.03 -5.27 -1.06
N PRO A 68 -30.95 -6.37 -1.85
CA PRO A 68 -32.15 -6.99 -2.40
C PRO A 68 -33.07 -7.49 -1.27
N GLY A 69 -34.38 -7.19 -1.36
CA GLY A 69 -35.38 -7.69 -0.42
C GLY A 69 -35.48 -6.93 0.91
N MET A 70 -35.00 -5.69 0.96
CA MET A 70 -35.12 -4.77 2.10
C MET A 70 -36.10 -3.63 1.77
N SER A 71 -37.01 -3.31 2.70
CA SER A 71 -37.88 -2.14 2.59
C SER A 71 -37.21 -0.90 3.20
N LYS A 72 -37.64 0.29 2.78
CA LYS A 72 -37.15 1.57 3.34
C LYS A 72 -37.42 1.64 4.86
N GLU A 73 -38.59 1.17 5.27
CA GLU A 73 -39.03 1.14 6.67
C GLU A 73 -38.14 0.23 7.53
N LEU A 74 -37.83 -0.98 7.03
CA LEU A 74 -36.97 -1.92 7.74
C LEU A 74 -35.54 -1.36 7.90
N LEU A 75 -35.02 -0.72 6.85
CA LEU A 75 -33.70 -0.06 6.92
C LEU A 75 -33.68 1.08 7.95
N ASP A 76 -34.75 1.88 8.00
CA ASP A 76 -34.88 2.95 8.98
C ASP A 76 -34.99 2.39 10.42
N GLN A 77 -35.72 1.28 10.62
CA GLN A 77 -35.77 0.58 11.91
C GLN A 77 -34.39 0.07 12.35
N ILE A 78 -33.63 -0.56 11.46
CA ILE A 78 -32.26 -1.03 11.77
C ILE A 78 -31.38 0.14 12.20
N VAL A 79 -31.41 1.26 11.46
CA VAL A 79 -30.58 2.43 11.80
C VAL A 79 -30.98 3.02 13.15
N ILE A 80 -32.29 3.10 13.45
CA ILE A 80 -32.77 3.55 14.76
C ILE A 80 -32.22 2.65 15.87
N ARG A 81 -32.29 1.32 15.72
CA ARG A 81 -31.73 0.37 16.69
C ARG A 81 -30.22 0.51 16.88
N LEU A 82 -29.48 0.68 15.79
CA LEU A 82 -28.03 0.93 15.84
C LEU A 82 -27.68 2.23 16.57
N VAL A 83 -28.54 3.26 16.48
CA VAL A 83 -28.39 4.48 17.28
C VAL A 83 -28.71 4.21 18.75
N THR A 84 -29.81 3.48 19.04
CA THR A 84 -30.20 3.12 20.41
C THR A 84 -29.14 2.31 21.16
N TRP A 85 -28.40 1.44 20.47
CA TRP A 85 -27.33 0.63 21.07
C TRP A 85 -25.96 1.31 21.00
N GLU A 86 -25.92 2.61 20.75
CA GLU A 86 -24.69 3.42 20.71
C GLU A 86 -23.66 2.87 19.70
N PHE A 87 -24.11 2.23 18.62
CA PHE A 87 -23.24 1.88 17.50
C PHE A 87 -22.95 3.14 16.67
N PHE A 88 -23.96 3.98 16.50
CA PHE A 88 -23.83 5.34 15.96
C PHE A 88 -24.06 6.39 17.05
N HIS A 89 -23.45 7.56 16.87
CA HIS A 89 -23.57 8.67 17.82
C HIS A 89 -24.97 9.29 17.77
N GLU A 90 -25.70 9.22 18.87
CA GLU A 90 -27.09 9.67 18.97
C GLU A 90 -27.26 11.16 18.69
N ASP A 91 -26.45 12.03 19.32
CA ASP A 91 -26.60 13.49 19.15
C ASP A 91 -26.40 13.95 17.70
N LEU A 92 -25.47 13.34 16.97
CA LEU A 92 -25.18 13.67 15.58
C LEU A 92 -26.26 13.14 14.63
N PHE A 93 -26.89 12.02 14.99
CA PHE A 93 -28.04 11.50 14.28
C PHE A 93 -29.28 12.37 14.48
N ASN A 94 -29.56 12.79 15.72
CA ASN A 94 -30.73 13.59 16.06
C ASN A 94 -30.63 15.03 15.52
N SER A 95 -29.44 15.65 15.59
CA SER A 95 -29.23 17.03 15.13
C SER A 95 -29.10 17.15 13.60
N ALA A 96 -28.17 16.39 13.00
CA ALA A 96 -27.76 16.57 11.62
C ALA A 96 -28.16 15.40 10.70
N LYS A 97 -28.82 14.37 11.24
CA LYS A 97 -29.07 13.09 10.54
C LYS A 97 -27.78 12.51 9.97
N VAL A 98 -26.71 12.50 10.77
CA VAL A 98 -25.40 11.99 10.36
C VAL A 98 -25.12 10.67 11.06
N LEU A 99 -24.72 9.66 10.28
CA LEU A 99 -24.25 8.38 10.79
C LEU A 99 -22.73 8.40 10.90
N THR A 100 -22.24 8.38 12.14
CA THR A 100 -20.81 8.29 12.48
C THR A 100 -20.66 7.73 13.89
N SER A 101 -19.46 7.26 14.24
CA SER A 101 -19.12 6.76 15.58
C SER A 101 -17.65 7.03 15.89
N LYS A 102 -17.29 6.99 17.18
CA LYS A 102 -15.89 7.17 17.62
C LYS A 102 -14.96 6.15 16.95
N ASN A 103 -15.40 4.89 16.86
CA ASN A 103 -14.62 3.82 16.24
C ASN A 103 -14.43 4.05 14.72
N ILE A 104 -15.51 4.38 14.00
CA ILE A 104 -15.46 4.67 12.56
C ILE A 104 -14.49 5.82 12.26
N GLN A 105 -14.52 6.87 13.08
CA GLN A 105 -13.64 8.02 12.94
C GLN A 105 -12.19 7.65 13.20
N ALA A 106 -11.91 6.91 14.28
CA ALA A 106 -10.56 6.43 14.60
C ALA A 106 -9.94 5.63 13.46
N ILE A 107 -10.67 4.64 12.94
CA ILE A 107 -10.25 3.80 11.81
C ILE A 107 -9.97 4.64 10.57
N TYR A 108 -10.86 5.58 10.24
CA TYR A 108 -10.67 6.44 9.08
C TYR A 108 -9.46 7.37 9.22
N PHE A 109 -9.26 7.99 10.39
CA PHE A 109 -8.11 8.86 10.63
C PHE A 109 -6.79 8.09 10.63
N GLU A 110 -6.79 6.86 11.12
CA GLU A 110 -5.63 5.97 11.03
C GLU A 110 -5.31 5.61 9.58
N ALA A 111 -6.32 5.20 8.80
CA ALA A 111 -6.16 4.86 7.39
C ALA A 111 -5.74 6.06 6.52
N THR A 112 -6.15 7.28 6.90
CA THR A 112 -5.84 8.51 6.16
C THR A 112 -4.63 9.27 6.70
N LYS A 113 -3.97 8.79 7.75
CA LYS A 113 -2.82 9.46 8.41
C LYS A 113 -1.68 9.84 7.47
N ARG A 114 -1.46 9.08 6.40
CA ARG A 114 -0.41 9.31 5.39
C ARG A 114 -0.85 10.17 4.20
N ARG A 115 -2.12 10.58 4.11
CA ARG A 115 -2.63 11.39 2.99
C ARG A 115 -2.15 12.83 3.14
N LYS A 116 -1.80 13.47 2.02
CA LYS A 116 -1.38 14.89 1.96
C LYS A 116 -2.55 15.88 2.06
N THR A 117 -3.79 15.38 2.13
CA THR A 117 -5.01 16.19 2.21
C THR A 117 -5.20 16.73 3.63
N PRO A 118 -5.79 17.94 3.79
CA PRO A 118 -6.06 18.50 5.10
C PRO A 118 -6.96 17.56 5.91
N LYS A 119 -6.71 17.47 7.23
CA LYS A 119 -7.54 16.65 8.14
C LYS A 119 -8.97 17.16 8.09
N PRO A 120 -9.96 16.29 7.83
CA PRO A 120 -11.33 16.74 7.72
C PRO A 120 -11.90 17.06 9.12
N THR A 121 -12.62 18.16 9.23
CA THR A 121 -13.08 18.77 10.50
C THR A 121 -14.59 18.67 10.75
N LYS A 122 -15.37 18.15 9.79
CA LYS A 122 -16.84 18.19 9.86
C LYS A 122 -17.40 16.97 10.61
N TYR A 123 -18.20 17.19 11.65
CA TYR A 123 -18.83 16.11 12.46
C TYR A 123 -17.84 15.18 13.19
N VAL A 124 -16.66 15.69 13.56
CA VAL A 124 -15.68 14.94 14.36
C VAL A 124 -16.12 14.94 15.82
N ILE A 125 -16.13 13.76 16.44
CA ILE A 125 -16.44 13.58 17.85
C ILE A 125 -15.13 13.81 18.63
N ASN A 126 -15.01 14.95 19.31
CA ASN A 126 -13.83 15.29 20.11
C ASN A 126 -13.95 14.73 21.54
N ASP A 127 -13.17 13.70 21.86
CA ASP A 127 -12.69 13.48 23.24
C ASP A 127 -11.28 14.08 23.34
N ASN A 128 -11.04 14.91 24.34
CA ASN A 128 -9.86 15.76 24.45
C ASN A 128 -8.49 15.04 24.45
N ASN A 129 -7.55 15.68 23.73
CA ASN A 129 -6.11 15.84 24.01
C ASN A 129 -5.13 14.67 23.84
N LYS A 130 -4.10 14.98 23.02
CA LYS A 130 -2.74 14.40 22.96
C LYS A 130 -2.51 13.25 21.98
N CYS A 131 -2.70 13.51 20.69
CA CYS A 131 -1.79 12.96 19.68
C CYS A 131 -0.80 14.04 19.29
N ILE A 132 0.18 14.24 20.17
CA ILE A 132 1.41 15.00 19.91
C ILE A 132 1.97 14.54 18.58
N LEU A 133 2.26 15.54 17.74
CA LEU A 133 3.13 15.48 16.59
C LEU A 133 4.42 14.73 16.95
N LYS A 134 4.44 13.43 16.71
CA LYS A 134 5.66 12.70 16.40
C LYS A 134 5.50 12.27 14.95
N GLU A 135 5.92 13.13 14.04
CA GLU A 135 6.34 12.71 12.70
C GLU A 135 7.55 11.78 12.88
N VAL A 136 7.30 10.55 13.31
CA VAL A 136 8.19 9.46 12.93
C VAL A 136 7.82 9.17 11.50
N ASN A 137 8.65 9.67 10.59
CA ASN A 137 8.60 9.36 9.18
C ASN A 137 8.92 7.86 9.05
N ALA A 138 7.90 7.02 9.29
CA ALA A 138 7.99 5.59 9.11
C ALA A 138 8.01 5.32 7.60
N ASN A 139 9.21 5.41 7.04
CA ASN A 139 9.54 4.86 5.73
C ASN A 139 9.47 3.34 5.84
N ILE A 140 8.24 2.82 5.85
CA ILE A 140 7.95 1.41 5.61
C ILE A 140 7.25 1.39 4.26
N ASN A 141 8.02 1.64 3.21
CA ASN A 141 7.65 1.23 1.86
C ASN A 141 8.31 -0.13 1.60
N THR A 142 7.70 -1.16 2.19
CA THR A 142 7.89 -2.53 1.74
C THR A 142 6.50 -3.11 1.54
N GLN A 143 5.90 -2.85 0.38
CA GLN A 143 4.87 -3.76 -0.11
C GLN A 143 5.18 -4.14 -1.55
N SER A 144 5.99 -5.18 -1.64
CA SER A 144 5.92 -6.21 -2.66
C SER A 144 4.46 -6.55 -2.97
N LYS A 145 4.06 -6.37 -4.23
CA LYS A 145 2.88 -7.03 -4.80
C LYS A 145 3.15 -8.54 -4.80
N VAL A 146 2.74 -9.23 -3.75
CA VAL A 146 2.51 -10.68 -3.78
C VAL A 146 1.01 -10.87 -3.66
N LYS A 147 0.39 -11.17 -4.81
CA LYS A 147 -0.92 -11.81 -4.85
C LYS A 147 -0.68 -13.26 -4.46
N GLU A 148 -1.14 -13.66 -3.29
CA GLU A 148 -1.36 -15.07 -3.00
C GLU A 148 -2.86 -15.38 -2.93
N THR A 149 -3.14 -16.51 -3.56
CA THR A 149 -4.40 -17.14 -3.88
C THR A 149 -4.93 -18.02 -2.75
N LYS A 150 -6.25 -18.13 -2.62
CA LYS A 150 -6.98 -19.36 -2.22
C LYS A 150 -8.45 -19.17 -2.59
N VAL A 151 -8.89 -19.59 -3.78
CA VAL A 151 -9.50 -20.90 -4.11
C VAL A 151 -10.73 -21.22 -3.26
N ASN A 152 -11.92 -21.19 -3.88
CA ASN A 152 -12.92 -22.27 -3.94
C ASN A 152 -14.01 -21.89 -4.96
N LYS A 153 -14.03 -22.53 -6.14
CA LYS A 153 -14.95 -23.64 -6.51
C LYS A 153 -16.44 -23.30 -6.36
N SER A 154 -17.08 -22.95 -7.47
CA SER A 154 -18.34 -23.60 -7.88
C SER A 154 -18.50 -23.53 -9.40
N LYS A 155 -18.79 -24.70 -9.97
CA LYS A 155 -19.22 -24.93 -11.35
C LYS A 155 -20.55 -24.21 -11.60
N VAL A 156 -20.77 -23.74 -12.83
CA VAL A 156 -21.84 -24.19 -13.77
C VAL A 156 -22.07 -23.12 -14.87
N ASN A 157 -21.94 -23.59 -16.12
CA ASN A 157 -22.46 -23.12 -17.40
C ASN A 157 -22.95 -21.67 -17.60
N ASN A 158 -22.37 -21.01 -18.60
CA ASN A 158 -23.05 -20.87 -19.91
C ASN A 158 -22.05 -20.58 -21.04
N LYS A 159 -21.71 -21.63 -21.79
CA LYS A 159 -21.06 -21.54 -23.11
C LYS A 159 -22.10 -21.05 -24.12
N LYS A 160 -22.05 -19.79 -24.56
CA LYS A 160 -22.56 -19.43 -25.90
C LYS A 160 -22.22 -18.04 -26.48
N GLN A 161 -21.41 -17.20 -25.82
CA GLN A 161 -21.20 -15.82 -26.32
C GLN A 161 -19.75 -15.41 -26.62
N GLU A 162 -18.77 -16.32 -26.48
CA GLU A 162 -17.35 -15.98 -26.72
C GLU A 162 -16.85 -16.34 -28.13
N LYS A 163 -17.62 -17.07 -28.93
CA LYS A 163 -17.12 -17.61 -30.20
C LYS A 163 -17.12 -16.59 -31.34
N ASP A 164 -18.01 -15.60 -31.30
CA ASP A 164 -18.17 -14.65 -32.40
C ASP A 164 -17.17 -13.47 -32.33
N PHE A 165 -16.60 -13.17 -31.14
CA PHE A 165 -15.63 -12.07 -30.95
C PHE A 165 -14.19 -12.45 -31.34
N VAL A 166 -13.85 -13.74 -31.33
CA VAL A 166 -12.49 -14.23 -31.60
C VAL A 166 -12.21 -14.34 -33.10
N ASP A 167 -13.20 -14.66 -33.92
CA ASP A 167 -13.05 -14.75 -35.39
C ASP A 167 -12.91 -13.37 -36.06
N GLU A 168 -13.52 -12.32 -35.48
CA GLU A 168 -13.45 -10.96 -35.99
C GLU A 168 -12.09 -10.29 -35.69
N LEU A 169 -11.48 -10.56 -34.51
CA LEU A 169 -10.10 -10.15 -34.23
C LEU A 169 -9.09 -10.94 -35.06
N SER A 170 -9.26 -12.27 -35.21
CA SER A 170 -8.34 -13.12 -35.98
C SER A 170 -8.23 -12.67 -37.44
N SER A 171 -9.34 -12.24 -38.05
CA SER A 171 -9.36 -11.77 -39.43
C SER A 171 -8.68 -10.41 -39.62
N SER A 172 -8.69 -9.56 -38.58
CA SER A 172 -8.01 -8.26 -38.62
C SER A 172 -6.48 -8.36 -38.53
N TYR A 173 -5.95 -9.45 -37.95
CA TYR A 173 -4.51 -9.75 -37.93
C TYR A 173 -4.03 -10.36 -39.26
N GLN A 174 -4.87 -11.14 -39.95
CA GLN A 174 -4.53 -11.73 -41.26
C GLN A 174 -4.30 -10.67 -42.35
N PHE A 175 -4.92 -9.49 -42.24
CA PHE A 175 -4.73 -8.37 -43.18
C PHE A 175 -3.40 -7.62 -42.95
N ILE A 176 -2.85 -7.65 -41.74
CA ILE A 176 -1.58 -7.00 -41.39
C ILE A 176 -0.38 -7.83 -41.88
N GLU A 177 -0.53 -9.16 -41.95
CA GLU A 177 0.52 -10.08 -42.42
C GLU A 177 0.99 -9.81 -43.86
N GLN A 178 0.19 -9.13 -44.69
CA GLN A 178 0.41 -9.08 -46.12
C GLN A 178 1.19 -7.85 -46.62
N SER A 179 1.76 -7.01 -45.74
CA SER A 179 2.43 -5.78 -46.22
C SER A 179 3.70 -5.32 -45.47
N PHE A 180 4.19 -6.01 -44.45
CA PHE A 180 5.46 -5.65 -43.80
C PHE A 180 6.26 -6.90 -43.41
N GLY A 181 7.45 -7.05 -43.97
CA GLY A 181 8.32 -8.19 -43.72
C GLY A 181 8.89 -8.21 -42.30
N SER A 182 8.73 -9.32 -41.59
CA SER A 182 9.84 -10.09 -41.00
C SER A 182 9.30 -11.32 -40.26
N ASP A 183 9.47 -12.51 -40.84
CA ASP A 183 9.11 -13.80 -40.20
C ASP A 183 9.68 -13.93 -38.77
N LYS A 184 10.83 -13.29 -38.54
CA LYS A 184 11.52 -13.20 -37.24
C LYS A 184 10.70 -12.53 -36.14
N LEU A 185 9.93 -11.49 -36.47
CA LEU A 185 9.12 -10.77 -35.48
C LEU A 185 7.93 -11.63 -35.04
N GLY A 186 7.30 -12.34 -35.98
CA GLY A 186 6.25 -13.31 -35.66
C GLY A 186 6.76 -14.43 -34.74
N GLU A 187 7.93 -15.00 -35.06
CA GLU A 187 8.60 -15.99 -34.20
C GLU A 187 8.91 -15.45 -32.79
N LEU A 188 9.42 -14.21 -32.70
CA LEU A 188 9.73 -13.58 -31.43
C LEU A 188 8.48 -13.35 -30.58
N ILE A 189 7.40 -12.85 -31.19
CA ILE A 189 6.12 -12.63 -30.50
C ILE A 189 5.56 -13.94 -29.98
N ALA A 190 5.57 -15.00 -30.79
CA ALA A 190 5.13 -16.32 -30.38
C ALA A 190 5.94 -16.81 -29.17
N TYR A 191 7.27 -16.77 -29.25
CA TYR A 191 8.17 -17.22 -28.19
C TYR A 191 8.06 -16.39 -26.90
N TYR A 192 7.90 -15.08 -27.02
CA TYR A 192 7.67 -14.18 -25.90
C TYR A 192 6.32 -14.46 -25.22
N SER A 193 5.26 -14.67 -26.02
CA SER A 193 3.91 -14.93 -25.53
C SER A 193 3.79 -16.25 -24.77
N GLU A 194 4.54 -17.27 -25.20
CA GLU A 194 4.58 -18.58 -24.56
C GLU A 194 5.29 -18.55 -23.20
N ASN A 195 6.42 -17.83 -23.11
CA ASN A 195 7.30 -17.89 -21.94
C ASN A 195 7.11 -16.74 -20.93
N VAL A 196 6.69 -15.56 -21.41
CA VAL A 196 6.61 -14.34 -20.59
C VAL A 196 5.16 -13.94 -20.35
N SER A 197 4.51 -13.34 -21.34
CA SER A 197 3.17 -12.75 -21.18
C SER A 197 2.49 -12.60 -22.53
N PRO A 198 1.15 -12.73 -22.61
CA PRO A 198 0.42 -12.46 -23.84
C PRO A 198 0.82 -11.10 -24.42
N ALA A 199 1.26 -11.10 -25.67
CA ALA A 199 1.72 -9.89 -26.33
C ALA A 199 0.54 -8.95 -26.53
N THR A 200 0.55 -7.81 -25.83
CA THR A 200 -0.39 -6.72 -26.07
C THR A 200 0.05 -5.93 -27.30
N PRO A 201 -0.83 -5.16 -27.95
CA PRO A 201 -0.45 -4.35 -29.11
C PRO A 201 0.74 -3.41 -28.83
N VAL A 202 0.84 -2.86 -27.61
CA VAL A 202 1.98 -2.02 -27.18
C VAL A 202 3.26 -2.83 -27.08
N ASN A 203 3.20 -4.04 -26.51
CA ASN A 203 4.39 -4.89 -26.43
C ASN A 203 4.85 -5.32 -27.82
N ILE A 204 3.94 -5.53 -28.78
CA ILE A 204 4.27 -5.90 -30.15
C ILE A 204 5.08 -4.79 -30.83
N THR A 205 4.63 -3.53 -30.72
CA THR A 205 5.38 -2.39 -31.26
C THR A 205 6.73 -2.23 -30.58
N ASP A 206 6.80 -2.42 -29.26
CA ASP A 206 8.06 -2.28 -28.54
C ASP A 206 9.04 -3.41 -28.89
N LEU A 207 8.56 -4.65 -29.08
CA LEU A 207 9.36 -5.78 -29.54
C LEU A 207 9.90 -5.56 -30.97
N GLU A 208 9.14 -4.89 -31.83
CA GLU A 208 9.58 -4.51 -33.17
C GLU A 208 10.76 -3.51 -33.10
N TYR A 209 10.62 -2.47 -32.28
CA TYR A 209 11.69 -1.50 -32.07
C TYR A 209 12.93 -2.13 -31.44
N ASP A 210 12.75 -2.96 -30.42
CA ASP A 210 13.84 -3.68 -29.77
C ASP A 210 14.55 -4.59 -30.79
N LEU A 211 13.82 -5.35 -31.61
CA LEU A 211 14.41 -6.23 -32.63
C LEU A 211 15.25 -5.42 -33.64
N ASN A 212 14.79 -4.25 -34.05
CA ASN A 212 15.53 -3.35 -34.94
C ASN A 212 16.80 -2.77 -34.28
N ASP A 213 16.75 -2.46 -32.99
CA ASP A 213 17.90 -1.93 -32.23
C ASP A 213 19.06 -2.93 -32.09
N PHE A 214 18.75 -4.23 -32.05
CA PHE A 214 19.72 -5.33 -31.97
C PHE A 214 19.98 -5.97 -33.35
N ASN A 215 19.97 -5.15 -34.41
CA ASN A 215 20.28 -5.57 -35.79
C ASN A 215 19.41 -6.74 -36.33
N GLY A 216 18.23 -6.98 -35.76
CA GLY A 216 17.36 -8.10 -36.14
C GLY A 216 17.87 -9.47 -35.69
N ASP A 217 18.69 -9.52 -34.63
CA ASP A 217 19.20 -10.75 -34.04
C ASP A 217 18.13 -11.40 -33.14
N LEU A 218 17.50 -12.45 -33.69
CA LEU A 218 16.43 -13.17 -33.03
C LEU A 218 16.92 -14.03 -31.86
N GLU A 219 18.15 -14.54 -31.93
CA GLU A 219 18.69 -15.46 -30.90
C GLU A 219 18.96 -14.72 -29.60
N LEU A 220 19.55 -13.53 -29.69
CA LEU A 220 19.75 -12.63 -28.56
C LEU A 220 18.43 -12.29 -27.84
N MET A 221 17.37 -12.03 -28.61
CA MET A 221 16.04 -11.72 -28.07
C MET A 221 15.39 -12.94 -27.41
N LYS A 222 15.54 -14.14 -28.00
CA LYS A 222 15.11 -15.41 -27.39
C LYS A 222 15.85 -15.66 -26.07
N ASP A 223 17.13 -15.30 -25.97
CA ASP A 223 17.90 -15.40 -24.73
C ASP A 223 17.43 -14.44 -23.64
N ALA A 224 17.07 -13.20 -23.99
CA ALA A 224 16.46 -12.28 -23.04
C ALA A 224 15.14 -12.86 -22.47
N VAL A 225 14.33 -13.49 -23.32
CA VAL A 225 13.11 -14.20 -22.91
C VAL A 225 13.43 -15.37 -21.97
N ASN A 226 14.47 -16.16 -22.28
CA ASN A 226 14.93 -17.25 -21.44
C ASN A 226 15.38 -16.78 -20.06
N ILE A 227 16.09 -15.65 -19.97
CA ILE A 227 16.48 -15.05 -18.68
C ILE A 227 15.24 -14.65 -17.88
N CYS A 228 14.24 -14.04 -18.52
CA CYS A 228 12.97 -13.71 -17.86
C CYS A 228 12.27 -14.94 -17.30
N ALA A 229 12.26 -16.04 -18.07
CA ALA A 229 11.65 -17.30 -17.68
C ALA A 229 12.39 -17.97 -16.52
N ARG A 230 13.72 -18.05 -16.57
CA ARG A 230 14.57 -18.65 -15.53
C ARG A 230 14.49 -17.90 -14.19
N GLU A 231 14.47 -16.57 -14.24
CA GLU A 231 14.33 -15.70 -13.05
C GLU A 231 12.89 -15.61 -12.52
N ASN A 232 11.93 -16.27 -13.17
CA ASN A 232 10.49 -16.20 -12.88
C ASN A 232 9.93 -14.77 -12.86
N LYS A 233 10.52 -13.85 -13.64
CA LYS A 233 10.13 -12.43 -13.73
C LYS A 233 9.51 -12.18 -15.10
N ARG A 234 8.31 -12.72 -15.28
CA ARG A 234 7.59 -12.76 -16.55
C ARG A 234 6.83 -11.46 -16.86
N THR A 235 7.56 -10.35 -17.00
CA THR A 235 6.98 -9.02 -17.30
C THR A 235 7.80 -8.30 -18.35
N TYR A 236 7.13 -7.56 -19.25
CA TYR A 236 7.81 -6.74 -20.27
C TYR A 236 8.79 -5.72 -19.65
N ASN A 237 8.47 -5.18 -18.47
CA ASN A 237 9.37 -4.27 -17.74
C ASN A 237 10.71 -4.93 -17.36
N TYR A 238 10.70 -6.23 -17.05
CA TYR A 238 11.93 -6.97 -16.75
C TYR A 238 12.71 -7.24 -18.03
N PHE A 239 12.02 -7.68 -19.08
CA PHE A 239 12.59 -7.88 -20.41
C PHE A 239 13.27 -6.61 -20.96
N SER A 240 12.56 -5.49 -21.01
CA SER A 240 13.12 -4.18 -21.41
C SER A 240 14.26 -3.72 -20.48
N GLY A 241 14.24 -4.12 -19.21
CA GLY A 241 15.33 -3.87 -18.26
C GLY A 241 16.62 -4.63 -18.61
N ILE A 242 16.50 -5.88 -19.08
CA ILE A 242 17.63 -6.66 -19.59
C ILE A 242 18.21 -5.98 -20.83
N LEU A 243 17.35 -5.64 -21.80
CA LEU A 243 17.77 -4.98 -23.03
C LEU A 243 18.45 -3.63 -22.77
N LYS A 244 17.97 -2.84 -21.81
CA LYS A 244 18.62 -1.58 -21.39
C LYS A 244 20.03 -1.81 -20.84
N ARG A 245 20.27 -2.90 -20.11
CA ARG A 245 21.60 -3.26 -19.61
C ARG A 245 22.51 -3.68 -20.75
N TRP A 246 22.01 -4.47 -21.69
CA TRP A 246 22.78 -4.86 -22.88
C TRP A 246 23.14 -3.66 -23.76
N ARG A 247 22.20 -2.72 -23.98
CA ARG A 247 22.48 -1.45 -24.64
C ARG A 247 23.58 -0.65 -23.93
N ALA A 248 23.55 -0.60 -22.60
CA ALA A 248 24.56 0.10 -21.79
C ALA A 248 25.93 -0.60 -21.82
N ALA A 249 25.94 -1.93 -21.91
CA ALA A 249 27.16 -2.74 -22.06
C ALA A 249 27.72 -2.74 -23.50
N GLY A 250 26.95 -2.24 -24.47
CA GLY A 250 27.32 -2.23 -25.88
C GLY A 250 27.03 -3.53 -26.63
N VAL A 251 26.31 -4.48 -26.01
CA VAL A 251 26.00 -5.80 -26.56
C VAL A 251 24.95 -5.67 -27.67
N LYS A 252 25.31 -5.99 -28.91
CA LYS A 252 24.39 -5.89 -30.08
C LYS A 252 24.10 -7.19 -30.81
N THR A 253 24.94 -8.20 -30.61
CA THR A 253 24.86 -9.50 -31.31
C THR A 253 24.97 -10.63 -30.30
N HIS A 254 24.43 -11.79 -30.62
CA HIS A 254 24.46 -12.97 -29.77
C HIS A 254 25.90 -13.37 -29.38
N ASP A 255 26.87 -13.28 -30.29
CA ASP A 255 28.28 -13.58 -29.98
C ASP A 255 28.86 -12.64 -28.90
N ASP A 256 28.53 -11.36 -28.98
CA ASP A 256 28.96 -10.34 -28.01
C ASP A 256 28.31 -10.60 -26.63
N TYR A 257 27.08 -11.09 -26.61
CA TYR A 257 26.43 -11.53 -25.39
C TYR A 257 27.16 -12.70 -24.72
N LEU A 258 27.56 -13.73 -25.49
CA LEU A 258 28.30 -14.87 -24.95
C LEU A 258 29.65 -14.47 -24.32
N ASP A 259 30.36 -13.53 -24.94
CA ASP A 259 31.61 -13.00 -24.42
C ASP A 259 31.38 -12.16 -23.14
N SER A 260 30.29 -11.39 -23.09
CA SER A 260 29.90 -10.62 -21.90
C SER A 260 29.54 -11.55 -20.72
N GLU A 261 28.84 -12.64 -20.99
CA GLU A 261 28.42 -13.62 -20.00
C GLU A 261 29.64 -14.39 -19.44
N ARG A 262 30.59 -14.75 -20.30
CA ARG A 262 31.85 -15.39 -19.89
C ARG A 262 32.63 -14.52 -18.90
N LYS A 263 32.84 -13.24 -19.25
CA LYS A 263 33.53 -12.27 -18.37
C LYS A 263 32.84 -12.14 -17.03
N TRP A 264 31.51 -12.05 -17.02
CA TRP A 264 30.74 -11.95 -15.78
C TRP A 264 30.87 -13.20 -14.90
N GLN A 265 30.90 -14.39 -15.48
CA GLN A 265 31.14 -15.63 -14.73
C GLN A 265 32.54 -15.69 -14.14
N GLU A 266 33.56 -15.27 -14.89
CA GLU A 266 34.95 -15.18 -14.42
C GLU A 266 35.09 -14.18 -13.26
N GLU A 267 34.49 -12.99 -13.36
CA GLU A 267 34.48 -11.99 -12.28
C GLU A 267 33.77 -12.48 -11.01
N LYS A 268 32.66 -13.21 -11.17
CA LYS A 268 31.94 -13.84 -10.07
C LYS A 268 32.76 -14.92 -9.36
N GLN A 269 33.57 -15.66 -10.10
CA GLN A 269 34.46 -16.68 -9.53
C GLN A 269 35.71 -16.06 -8.90
N ALA A 270 36.22 -14.95 -9.47
CA ALA A 270 37.44 -14.30 -9.01
C ALA A 270 37.27 -13.47 -7.73
N SER A 271 36.05 -13.01 -7.41
CA SER A 271 35.80 -12.12 -6.27
C SER A 271 35.61 -12.89 -4.93
N PRO A 272 36.54 -12.81 -3.96
CA PRO A 272 36.31 -13.39 -2.63
C PRO A 272 35.20 -12.64 -1.90
N LYS A 273 34.24 -13.38 -1.32
CA LYS A 273 33.10 -12.82 -0.57
C LYS A 273 33.60 -11.96 0.60
N GLN A 274 33.57 -10.64 0.43
CA GLN A 274 33.95 -9.69 1.49
C GLN A 274 32.90 -9.72 2.61
N SER A 275 33.34 -10.03 3.83
CA SER A 275 32.49 -10.16 5.02
C SER A 275 31.90 -8.80 5.43
N TYR A 276 30.56 -8.76 5.56
CA TYR A 276 29.73 -7.57 5.74
C TYR A 276 29.78 -6.93 7.16
N TYR A 277 30.65 -7.39 8.05
CA TYR A 277 30.62 -6.99 9.47
C TYR A 277 31.78 -6.08 9.87
N ARG A 278 31.77 -4.81 9.42
CA ARG A 278 32.54 -3.75 10.10
C ARG A 278 31.75 -2.44 10.06
N GLN A 279 30.99 -2.15 11.12
CA GLN A 279 30.46 -0.80 11.31
C GLN A 279 31.48 0.06 12.07
N PRO A 280 31.69 1.32 11.69
CA PRO A 280 32.61 2.22 12.38
C PRO A 280 32.05 2.61 13.76
N VAL A 281 32.79 2.29 14.82
CA VAL A 281 32.43 2.65 16.20
C VAL A 281 32.78 4.13 16.42
N ARG A 282 31.83 4.92 16.91
CA ARG A 282 32.02 6.34 17.27
C ARG A 282 32.86 6.44 18.55
N GLN A 283 33.96 7.19 18.52
CA GLN A 283 34.77 7.48 19.71
C GLN A 283 34.41 8.88 20.22
N GLU A 284 34.03 9.00 21.49
CA GLU A 284 33.81 10.29 22.15
C GLU A 284 35.08 10.68 22.92
N THR A 285 35.51 11.94 22.78
CA THR A 285 36.65 12.52 23.50
C THR A 285 36.17 13.23 24.76
N MET A 286 36.85 13.04 25.89
CA MET A 286 36.44 13.65 27.16
C MET A 286 36.75 15.17 27.20
N PRO A 287 35.99 15.96 27.98
CA PRO A 287 36.20 17.41 28.11
C PRO A 287 37.46 17.77 28.91
N ASP A 288 38.12 18.88 28.52
CA ASP A 288 39.41 19.35 29.05
C ASP A 288 39.49 19.57 30.57
N TRP A 289 38.37 19.83 31.25
CA TRP A 289 38.34 20.05 32.70
C TRP A 289 38.54 18.77 33.52
N VAL A 290 38.37 17.59 32.89
CA VAL A 290 38.68 16.29 33.51
C VAL A 290 40.18 16.16 33.74
N ASP A 291 40.98 16.66 32.80
CA ASP A 291 42.43 16.56 32.86
C ASP A 291 43.06 17.73 33.65
N ASN A 292 42.39 18.89 33.71
CA ASN A 292 42.87 20.07 34.44
C ASN A 292 41.79 20.66 35.37
N PRO A 293 41.65 20.15 36.61
CA PRO A 293 40.75 20.75 37.59
C PRO A 293 41.24 22.14 37.99
N THR A 294 40.37 23.15 37.87
CA THR A 294 40.65 24.51 38.35
C THR A 294 40.85 24.50 39.87
N PRO A 295 41.94 25.09 40.40
CA PRO A 295 42.17 25.14 41.84
C PRO A 295 41.13 26.03 42.51
N GLU A 296 40.36 25.46 43.44
CA GLU A 296 39.36 26.20 44.23
C GLU A 296 40.07 27.21 45.16
N ALA A 297 39.66 28.47 45.09
CA ALA A 297 40.11 29.49 46.03
C ALA A 297 39.55 29.17 47.41
N LYS A 298 40.43 28.93 48.39
CA LYS A 298 40.03 28.71 49.78
C LYS A 298 39.37 29.98 50.31
N LEU A 299 38.12 29.87 50.80
CA LEU A 299 37.42 30.97 51.45
C LEU A 299 38.24 31.53 52.62
N SER A 300 38.14 32.83 52.84
CA SER A 300 38.81 33.45 53.99
C SER A 300 38.24 32.89 55.31
N PRO A 301 39.02 32.85 56.41
CA PRO A 301 38.56 32.32 57.69
C PRO A 301 37.28 33.02 58.20
N GLU A 302 37.12 34.30 57.87
CA GLU A 302 35.94 35.10 58.23
C GLU A 302 34.70 34.67 57.44
N GLU A 303 34.84 34.43 56.14
CA GLU A 303 33.74 33.95 55.29
C GLU A 303 33.33 32.53 55.66
N GLN A 304 34.29 31.69 56.04
CA GLN A 304 34.02 30.33 56.48
C GLN A 304 33.28 30.31 57.82
N ALA A 305 33.69 31.13 58.79
CA ALA A 305 32.96 31.29 60.04
C ALA A 305 31.55 31.87 59.85
N ALA A 306 31.37 32.79 58.89
CA ALA A 306 30.06 33.32 58.53
C ALA A 306 29.15 32.25 57.90
N LEU A 307 29.72 31.39 57.04
CA LEU A 307 29.01 30.27 56.43
C LEU A 307 28.60 29.24 57.48
N ASP A 308 29.50 28.89 58.39
CA ASP A 308 29.24 27.96 59.48
C ASP A 308 28.17 28.50 60.44
N ALA A 309 28.19 29.80 60.74
CA ALA A 309 27.14 30.45 61.52
C ALA A 309 25.78 30.45 60.81
N GLN A 310 25.76 30.64 59.48
CA GLN A 310 24.54 30.52 58.68
C GLN A 310 24.00 29.08 58.69
N ILE A 311 24.87 28.08 58.55
CA ILE A 311 24.50 26.67 58.60
C ILE A 311 23.94 26.33 59.99
N ALA A 312 24.61 26.73 61.07
CA ALA A 312 24.16 26.49 62.44
C ALA A 312 22.81 27.18 62.74
N ALA A 313 22.61 28.42 62.26
CA ALA A 313 21.33 29.12 62.40
C ALA A 313 20.21 28.42 61.60
N TRP A 314 20.54 27.86 60.43
CA TRP A 314 19.59 27.10 59.62
C TRP A 314 19.22 25.76 60.28
N GLU A 315 20.18 25.07 60.88
CA GLU A 315 19.95 23.84 61.65
C GLU A 315 19.13 24.10 62.92
N ALA A 316 19.37 25.20 63.63
CA ALA A 316 18.60 25.56 64.82
C ALA A 316 17.14 25.88 64.50
N LYS A 317 16.84 26.45 63.32
CA LYS A 317 15.47 26.64 62.83
C LYS A 317 14.76 25.36 62.40
N LYS A 318 15.50 24.26 62.23
CA LYS A 318 14.98 22.97 61.77
C LYS A 318 14.50 22.08 62.92
N LYS A 319 14.75 22.46 64.18
CA LYS A 319 14.21 21.85 65.41
C LYS A 319 12.99 22.60 65.92
#